data_AF-A0A314UQU4-F1
#
_entry.id   AF-A0A314UQU4-F1
#
_cell.length_a   1.000
_cell.length_b   1.000
_cell.length_c   1.000
_cell.angle_alpha   90.00
_cell.angle_beta   90.00
_cell.angle_gamma   90.00
#
_symmetry.space_group_name_H-M   'P 1'
#
loop_
_entity.id
_entity.type
_entity.pdbx_description
1 polymer ?
#
loop_
_entity_poly.entity_id
_entity_poly.type
_entity_poly.pdbx_seq_one_letter_code
_entity_poly.pdbx_strand_id
1 'polypeptide(L)'
;MGILGKEAAAAMAAVEAQQQRLTLQRLIAMVEAERSYHQRILQILDQLEGEMVSERQRIEAPPSPTVDNTMPPPPPYEEVNGIYASQAHNGSSDIMNYFLGELVMFAYQAVSDVELSLSVGDYVVVRKVTNNGWAEGECKGRAGWFPFGYIERRERVLASKVAEVF
;
A
#
# COMPACT_ATOMS: atom_id res chain seq x y z
N MET A 1 75.71 13.61 -12.38
CA MET A 1 74.57 14.50 -12.08
C MET A 1 73.27 14.18 -12.85
N GLY A 2 73.28 13.34 -13.91
CA GLY A 2 72.10 13.11 -14.76
C GLY A 2 71.12 11.97 -14.36
N ILE A 3 71.44 11.16 -13.35
CA ILE A 3 70.63 9.97 -12.99
C ILE A 3 69.42 10.37 -12.14
N LEU A 4 69.62 11.24 -11.14
CA LEU A 4 68.57 11.72 -10.24
C LEU A 4 67.46 12.50 -10.98
N GLY A 5 67.82 13.27 -12.01
CA GLY A 5 66.83 14.00 -12.82
C GLY A 5 65.96 13.08 -13.69
N LYS A 6 66.51 11.95 -14.16
CA LYS A 6 65.74 10.95 -14.92
C LYS A 6 64.78 10.17 -14.01
N GLU A 7 65.22 9.82 -12.81
CA GLU A 7 64.36 9.16 -11.83
C GLU A 7 63.23 10.08 -11.35
N ALA A 8 63.52 11.35 -11.10
CA ALA A 8 62.50 12.34 -10.76
C ALA A 8 61.46 12.52 -11.89
N ALA A 9 61.90 12.59 -13.15
CA ALA A 9 61.02 12.67 -14.30
C ALA A 9 60.14 11.42 -14.45
N ALA A 10 60.70 10.23 -14.26
CA ALA A 10 59.96 8.97 -14.31
C ALA A 10 58.91 8.87 -13.18
N ALA A 11 59.26 9.30 -11.96
CA ALA A 11 58.33 9.31 -10.84
C ALA A 11 57.16 10.26 -11.07
N MET A 12 57.41 11.48 -11.58
CA MET A 12 56.35 12.43 -11.90
C MET A 12 55.41 11.90 -12.99
N ALA A 13 55.96 11.30 -14.05
CA ALA A 13 55.15 10.68 -15.11
C ALA A 13 54.29 9.51 -14.59
N ALA A 14 54.82 8.71 -13.66
CA ALA A 14 54.06 7.63 -13.03
C ALA A 14 52.88 8.16 -12.18
N VAL A 15 53.12 9.23 -11.40
CA VAL A 15 52.06 9.88 -10.61
C VAL A 15 50.99 10.48 -11.52
N GLU A 16 51.38 11.15 -12.60
CA GLU A 16 50.44 11.71 -13.57
C GLU A 16 49.58 10.62 -14.22
N ALA A 17 50.20 9.53 -14.69
CA ALA A 17 49.48 8.39 -15.26
C ALA A 17 48.52 7.75 -14.26
N GLN A 18 48.93 7.63 -12.99
CA GLN A 18 48.06 7.13 -11.91
C GLN A 18 46.87 8.07 -11.68
N GLN A 19 47.10 9.39 -11.63
CA GLN A 19 46.04 10.38 -11.44
C GLN A 19 45.06 10.38 -12.61
N GLN A 20 45.55 10.29 -13.85
CA GLN A 20 44.70 10.17 -15.04
C GLN A 20 43.83 8.91 -14.98
N ARG A 21 44.42 7.76 -14.62
CA ARG A 21 43.67 6.49 -14.48
C ARG A 21 42.58 6.57 -13.41
N LEU A 22 42.91 7.12 -12.24
CA LEU A 22 41.94 7.27 -11.14
C LEU A 22 40.83 8.26 -11.51
N THR A 23 41.17 9.35 -12.19
CA THR A 23 40.18 10.36 -12.63
C THR A 23 39.22 9.75 -13.64
N LEU A 24 39.74 9.00 -14.62
CA LEU A 24 38.90 8.30 -15.59
C LEU A 24 37.98 7.27 -14.91
N GLN A 25 38.51 6.48 -13.97
CA GLN A 25 37.68 5.52 -13.21
C GLN A 25 36.54 6.21 -12.45
N ARG A 26 36.80 7.36 -11.84
CA ARG A 26 35.76 8.14 -11.13
C ARG A 26 34.69 8.68 -12.09
N LEU A 27 35.10 9.16 -13.26
CA LEU A 27 34.17 9.64 -14.28
C LEU A 27 33.29 8.51 -14.81
N ILE A 28 33.87 7.33 -15.08
CA ILE A 28 33.12 6.14 -15.50
C ILE A 28 32.10 5.75 -14.43
N ALA A 29 32.54 5.63 -13.18
CA ALA A 29 31.65 5.27 -12.07
C ALA A 29 30.50 6.27 -11.89
N MET A 30 30.77 7.57 -12.08
CA MET A 30 29.74 8.61 -12.02
C MET A 30 28.69 8.46 -13.14
N VAL A 31 29.13 8.21 -14.37
CA VAL A 31 28.23 7.99 -15.50
C VAL A 31 27.43 6.69 -15.34
N GLU A 32 28.04 5.63 -14.84
CA GLU A 32 27.36 4.36 -14.57
C GLU A 32 26.31 4.48 -13.47
N ALA A 33 26.61 5.26 -12.41
CA ALA A 33 25.65 5.55 -11.36
C ALA A 33 24.45 6.34 -11.90
N GLU A 34 24.69 7.37 -12.71
CA GLU A 34 23.62 8.15 -13.34
C GLU A 34 22.76 7.25 -14.24
N ARG A 35 23.37 6.45 -15.10
CA ARG A 35 22.64 5.48 -15.94
C ARG A 35 21.79 4.53 -15.10
N SER A 36 22.32 4.05 -13.99
CA SER A 36 21.61 3.12 -13.09
C SER A 36 20.42 3.79 -12.39
N TYR A 37 20.54 5.06 -12.01
CA TYR A 37 19.45 5.84 -11.43
C TYR A 37 18.28 5.98 -12.41
N HIS A 38 18.56 6.36 -13.66
CA HIS A 38 17.52 6.49 -14.69
C HIS A 38 16.89 5.14 -15.03
N GLN A 39 17.71 4.08 -15.10
CA GLN A 39 17.20 2.72 -15.29
C GLN A 39 16.22 2.31 -14.19
N ARG A 40 16.50 2.68 -12.93
CA ARG A 40 15.62 2.38 -11.81
C ARG A 40 14.31 3.15 -11.88
N ILE A 41 14.34 4.42 -12.29
CA ILE A 41 13.13 5.21 -12.51
C ILE A 41 12.26 4.56 -13.58
N LEU A 42 12.84 4.17 -14.72
CA LEU A 42 12.09 3.52 -15.80
C LEU A 42 11.39 2.24 -15.31
N GLN A 43 12.08 1.39 -14.55
CA GLN A 43 11.46 0.19 -13.98
C GLN A 43 10.27 0.48 -13.05
N ILE A 44 10.34 1.55 -12.28
CA ILE A 44 9.24 1.96 -11.39
C ILE A 44 8.04 2.44 -12.23
N LEU A 45 8.30 3.22 -13.27
CA LEU A 45 7.26 3.71 -14.18
C LEU A 45 6.59 2.58 -14.95
N ASP A 46 7.37 1.61 -15.47
CA ASP A 46 6.82 0.44 -16.17
C ASP A 46 5.91 -0.40 -15.26
N GLN A 47 6.33 -0.62 -14.01
CA GLN A 47 5.52 -1.34 -13.02
C GLN A 47 4.21 -0.58 -12.72
N LEU A 48 4.31 0.73 -12.51
CA LEU A 48 3.15 1.57 -12.25
C LEU A 48 2.19 1.60 -13.44
N GLU A 49 2.70 1.67 -14.67
CA GLU A 49 1.89 1.58 -15.88
C GLU A 49 1.15 0.23 -15.94
N GLY A 50 1.84 -0.88 -15.66
CA GLY A 50 1.22 -2.20 -15.60
C GLY A 50 0.08 -2.29 -14.58
N GLU A 51 0.27 -1.70 -13.40
CA GLU A 51 -0.76 -1.60 -12.37
C GLU A 51 -1.93 -0.72 -12.82
N MET A 52 -1.66 0.44 -13.39
CA MET A 52 -2.69 1.36 -13.91
C MET A 52 -3.50 0.72 -15.05
N VAL A 53 -2.85 -0.01 -15.96
CA VAL A 53 -3.54 -0.72 -17.06
C VAL A 53 -4.40 -1.85 -16.51
N SER A 54 -3.90 -2.61 -15.53
CA SER A 54 -4.67 -3.68 -14.89
C SER A 54 -5.90 -3.14 -14.18
N GLU A 55 -5.77 -2.03 -13.44
CA GLU A 55 -6.90 -1.38 -12.78
C GLU A 55 -7.86 -0.77 -13.81
N ARG A 56 -7.37 -0.18 -14.89
CA ARG A 56 -8.22 0.29 -15.99
C ARG A 56 -9.00 -0.83 -16.64
N GLN A 57 -8.38 -1.98 -16.92
CA GLN A 57 -9.09 -3.14 -17.48
C GLN A 57 -10.14 -3.68 -16.50
N ARG A 58 -9.85 -3.64 -15.20
CA ARG A 58 -10.81 -4.02 -14.15
C ARG A 58 -12.02 -3.08 -14.12
N ILE A 59 -11.82 -1.78 -14.33
CA ILE A 59 -12.90 -0.77 -14.35
C ILE A 59 -13.65 -0.76 -15.70
N GLU A 60 -12.94 -0.92 -16.81
CA GLU A 60 -13.46 -0.82 -18.18
C GLU A 60 -13.98 -2.15 -18.74
N ALA A 61 -13.75 -3.26 -18.03
CA ALA A 61 -14.42 -4.52 -18.30
C ALA A 61 -15.94 -4.24 -18.40
N PRO A 62 -16.60 -4.61 -19.51
CA PRO A 62 -18.01 -4.33 -19.69
C PRO A 62 -18.80 -4.94 -18.54
N PRO A 63 -19.84 -4.25 -18.03
CA PRO A 63 -20.76 -4.88 -17.10
C PRO A 63 -21.29 -6.12 -17.81
N SER A 64 -21.07 -7.29 -17.23
CA SER A 64 -21.72 -8.50 -17.68
C SER A 64 -23.22 -8.22 -17.80
N PRO A 65 -23.88 -8.63 -18.90
CA PRO A 65 -25.28 -8.33 -19.10
C PRO A 65 -26.09 -8.98 -17.98
N THR A 66 -26.70 -8.11 -17.15
CA THR A 66 -27.83 -8.33 -16.26
C THR A 66 -28.23 -9.79 -16.00
N VAL A 67 -27.85 -10.31 -14.82
CA VAL A 67 -28.75 -11.18 -14.06
C VAL A 67 -28.67 -10.73 -12.61
N ASP A 68 -29.67 -9.94 -12.23
CA ASP A 68 -30.01 -9.52 -10.88
C ASP A 68 -28.93 -8.85 -10.00
N ASN A 69 -29.43 -7.93 -9.21
CA ASN A 69 -28.71 -7.08 -8.27
C ASN A 69 -28.11 -7.91 -7.12
N THR A 70 -27.07 -8.70 -7.40
CA THR A 70 -26.42 -9.54 -6.40
C THR A 70 -24.92 -9.26 -6.46
N MET A 71 -24.47 -8.37 -5.59
CA MET A 71 -23.08 -8.37 -5.14
C MET A 71 -22.70 -9.82 -4.82
N PRO A 72 -21.51 -10.33 -5.23
CA PRO A 72 -21.10 -11.69 -4.88
C PRO A 72 -21.31 -11.91 -3.39
N PRO A 73 -21.83 -13.07 -2.95
CA PRO A 73 -22.14 -13.28 -1.54
C PRO A 73 -20.90 -13.01 -0.66
N PRO A 74 -21.07 -12.49 0.56
CA PRO A 74 -19.97 -12.29 1.48
C PRO A 74 -19.24 -13.64 1.71
N PRO A 75 -17.93 -13.62 1.97
CA PRO A 75 -17.17 -14.84 2.20
C PRO A 75 -17.79 -15.64 3.37
N PRO A 76 -17.84 -17.00 3.30
CA PRO A 76 -18.42 -17.83 4.35
C PRO A 76 -17.73 -17.60 5.71
N TYR A 77 -18.50 -17.61 6.79
CA TYR A 77 -18.00 -17.36 8.15
C TYR A 77 -17.21 -18.55 8.76
N GLU A 78 -16.96 -19.63 8.02
CA GLU A 78 -16.43 -20.90 8.57
C GLU A 78 -14.95 -20.90 8.99
N GLU A 79 -14.24 -19.77 8.96
CA GLU A 79 -13.00 -19.61 9.75
C GLU A 79 -13.26 -19.12 11.20
N VAL A 80 -14.52 -19.12 11.65
CA VAL A 80 -14.92 -18.73 13.01
C VAL A 80 -15.27 -19.95 13.85
N ASN A 81 -14.29 -20.83 14.11
CA ASN A 81 -14.32 -21.68 15.31
C ASN A 81 -12.92 -22.17 15.72
N GLY A 82 -12.09 -21.27 16.25
CA GLY A 82 -10.78 -21.69 16.77
C GLY A 82 -10.03 -20.74 17.69
N ILE A 83 -10.50 -19.53 17.99
CA ILE A 83 -9.71 -18.58 18.80
C ILE A 83 -10.56 -17.94 19.89
N TYR A 84 -11.05 -18.78 20.80
CA TYR A 84 -11.22 -18.38 22.18
C TYR A 84 -10.36 -19.33 23.01
N ALA A 85 -9.38 -18.75 23.70
CA ALA A 85 -8.46 -19.37 24.66
C ALA A 85 -7.26 -20.19 24.12
N SER A 86 -6.09 -19.62 24.43
CA SER A 86 -4.77 -20.26 24.62
C SER A 86 -4.02 -20.79 23.40
N GLN A 87 -3.07 -19.98 22.90
CA GLN A 87 -1.67 -20.42 22.76
C GLN A 87 -0.76 -19.20 22.52
N ALA A 88 0.25 -19.06 23.36
CA ALA A 88 1.35 -18.14 23.17
C ALA A 88 2.14 -18.55 21.93
N HIS A 89 2.01 -17.80 20.84
CA HIS A 89 2.95 -17.84 19.73
C HIS A 89 3.46 -16.43 19.42
N ASN A 90 4.79 -16.37 19.42
CA ASN A 90 5.67 -15.25 19.09
C ASN A 90 5.20 -14.43 17.88
N GLY A 91 5.11 -13.12 18.09
CA GLY A 91 5.88 -12.16 17.28
C GLY A 91 5.57 -12.05 15.80
N SER A 92 4.32 -11.72 15.45
CA SER A 92 4.02 -10.69 14.45
C SER A 92 2.58 -10.27 14.67
N SER A 93 2.38 -9.29 15.54
CA SER A 93 1.12 -8.55 15.57
C SER A 93 1.01 -7.83 14.24
N ASP A 94 0.40 -8.49 13.25
CA ASP A 94 -0.26 -7.77 12.16
C ASP A 94 -1.12 -6.75 12.86
N ILE A 95 -0.68 -5.49 12.80
CA ILE A 95 -1.39 -4.36 13.36
C ILE A 95 -2.74 -4.41 12.66
N MET A 96 -3.75 -4.91 13.38
CA MET A 96 -5.13 -4.92 12.92
C MET A 96 -5.47 -3.45 12.67
N ASN A 97 -5.39 -3.04 11.41
CA ASN A 97 -5.58 -1.66 10.98
C ASN A 97 -7.08 -1.38 10.98
N TYR A 98 -7.67 -1.33 12.18
CA TYR A 98 -9.02 -0.86 12.37
C TYR A 98 -9.08 0.61 11.96
N PHE A 99 -10.07 0.98 11.17
CA PHE A 99 -10.33 2.38 10.87
C PHE A 99 -11.82 2.70 11.01
N LEU A 100 -12.10 3.98 11.27
CA LEU A 100 -13.45 4.48 11.31
C LEU A 100 -13.89 4.81 9.88
N GLY A 101 -14.99 4.23 9.45
CA GLY A 101 -15.67 4.54 8.21
C GLY A 101 -17.01 5.23 8.46
N GLU A 102 -17.45 6.06 7.54
CA GLU A 102 -18.82 6.58 7.49
C GLU A 102 -19.46 6.15 6.17
N LEU A 103 -20.74 5.74 6.22
CA LEU A 103 -21.50 5.45 5.01
C LEU A 103 -21.96 6.75 4.34
N VAL A 104 -21.48 7.06 3.14
CA VAL A 104 -21.71 8.39 2.51
C VAL A 104 -22.60 8.35 1.27
N MET A 105 -22.65 7.23 0.55
CA MET A 105 -23.32 7.17 -0.76
C MET A 105 -24.74 6.59 -0.70
N PHE A 106 -24.89 5.35 -0.22
CA PHE A 106 -26.15 4.61 -0.27
C PHE A 106 -26.38 3.82 1.01
N ALA A 107 -27.61 3.82 1.52
CA ALA A 107 -28.01 2.91 2.58
C ALA A 107 -27.93 1.46 2.08
N TYR A 108 -27.45 0.56 2.93
CA TYR A 108 -27.33 -0.86 2.64
C TYR A 108 -28.28 -1.65 3.53
N GLN A 109 -29.17 -2.44 2.91
CA GLN A 109 -30.05 -3.36 3.61
C GLN A 109 -29.45 -4.76 3.53
N ALA A 110 -29.17 -5.36 4.68
CA ALA A 110 -28.65 -6.72 4.75
C ALA A 110 -29.65 -7.70 4.13
N VAL A 111 -29.14 -8.57 3.26
CA VAL A 111 -29.91 -9.62 2.59
C VAL A 111 -29.82 -10.94 3.36
N SER A 112 -28.72 -11.16 4.09
CA SER A 112 -28.50 -12.31 4.98
C SER A 112 -28.16 -11.90 6.40
N ASP A 113 -28.20 -12.85 7.32
CA ASP A 113 -27.85 -12.71 8.74
C ASP A 113 -26.36 -12.40 8.98
N VAL A 114 -25.47 -12.78 8.04
CA VAL A 114 -24.05 -12.44 8.08
C VAL A 114 -23.73 -11.01 7.62
N GLU A 115 -24.73 -10.29 7.11
CA GLU A 115 -24.56 -8.93 6.58
C GLU A 115 -25.02 -7.86 7.57
N LEU A 116 -24.39 -6.69 7.50
CA LEU A 116 -24.69 -5.55 8.38
C LEU A 116 -25.47 -4.49 7.61
N SER A 117 -26.71 -4.22 8.02
CA SER A 117 -27.48 -3.10 7.47
C SER A 117 -26.94 -1.77 7.98
N LEU A 118 -26.68 -0.82 7.07
CA LEU A 118 -26.11 0.50 7.35
C LEU A 118 -26.98 1.59 6.72
N SER A 119 -27.19 2.69 7.43
CA SER A 119 -27.84 3.90 6.90
C SER A 119 -26.81 4.97 6.57
N VAL A 120 -27.12 5.87 5.62
CA VAL A 120 -26.22 6.99 5.28
C VAL A 120 -25.98 7.83 6.54
N GLY A 121 -24.72 8.16 6.79
CA GLY A 121 -24.25 8.83 8.01
C GLY A 121 -23.91 7.89 9.17
N ASP A 122 -24.14 6.57 9.05
CA ASP A 122 -23.71 5.62 10.07
C ASP A 122 -22.19 5.48 10.09
N TYR A 123 -21.63 5.49 11.29
CA TYR A 123 -20.23 5.20 11.53
C TYR A 123 -20.02 3.71 11.81
N VAL A 124 -19.05 3.12 11.12
CA VAL A 124 -18.69 1.71 11.24
C VAL A 124 -17.20 1.57 11.57
N VAL A 125 -16.87 0.69 12.50
CA VAL A 125 -15.48 0.30 12.75
C VAL A 125 -15.15 -0.85 11.79
N VAL A 126 -14.33 -0.57 10.78
CA VAL A 126 -13.94 -1.57 9.79
C VAL A 126 -12.79 -2.41 10.35
N ARG A 127 -12.93 -3.74 10.31
CA ARG A 127 -11.96 -4.72 10.84
C ARG A 127 -11.17 -5.42 9.75
N LYS A 128 -11.82 -5.72 8.63
CA LYS A 128 -11.24 -6.45 7.51
C LYS A 128 -11.83 -5.93 6.21
N VAL A 129 -11.00 -5.77 5.19
CA VAL A 129 -11.42 -5.49 3.81
C VAL A 129 -10.91 -6.62 2.93
N THR A 130 -11.80 -7.23 2.17
CA THR A 130 -11.46 -8.30 1.23
C THR A 130 -11.33 -7.76 -0.19
N ASN A 131 -10.50 -8.41 -1.00
CA ASN A 131 -10.26 -8.05 -2.40
C ASN A 131 -11.51 -8.15 -3.31
N ASN A 132 -12.55 -8.83 -2.85
CA ASN A 132 -13.85 -8.97 -3.53
C ASN A 132 -14.81 -7.78 -3.28
N GLY A 133 -14.36 -6.73 -2.59
CA GLY A 133 -15.15 -5.51 -2.37
C GLY A 133 -16.02 -5.52 -1.11
N TRP A 134 -15.98 -6.59 -0.30
CA TRP A 134 -16.63 -6.63 1.00
C TRP A 134 -15.73 -6.11 2.12
N ALA A 135 -16.36 -5.55 3.14
CA ALA A 135 -15.71 -5.22 4.39
C ALA A 135 -16.51 -5.80 5.55
N GLU A 136 -15.79 -6.28 6.57
CA GLU A 136 -16.35 -6.70 7.83
C GLU A 136 -16.15 -5.59 8.85
N GLY A 137 -17.18 -5.27 9.61
CA GLY A 137 -17.10 -4.25 10.64
C GLY A 137 -18.25 -4.30 11.62
N GLU A 138 -18.26 -3.34 12.52
CA GLU A 138 -19.26 -3.23 13.58
C GLU A 138 -19.89 -1.84 13.60
N CYS A 139 -21.22 -1.79 13.65
CA CYS A 139 -22.01 -0.59 13.80
C CYS A 139 -23.17 -0.86 14.77
N LYS A 140 -23.38 0.03 15.75
CA LYS A 140 -24.48 -0.06 16.73
C LYS A 140 -24.57 -1.42 17.45
N GLY A 141 -23.41 -2.01 17.78
CA GLY A 141 -23.33 -3.31 18.48
C GLY A 141 -23.66 -4.52 17.61
N ARG A 142 -23.82 -4.35 16.29
CA ARG A 142 -23.99 -5.45 15.34
C ARG A 142 -22.77 -5.53 14.44
N ALA A 143 -22.28 -6.75 14.23
CA ALA A 143 -21.18 -7.03 13.31
C ALA A 143 -21.69 -7.77 12.08
N GLY A 144 -21.06 -7.52 10.94
CA GLY A 144 -21.38 -8.21 9.71
C GLY A 144 -20.67 -7.62 8.51
N TRP A 145 -20.96 -8.19 7.35
CA TRP A 145 -20.40 -7.79 6.07
C TRP A 145 -21.22 -6.68 5.41
N PHE A 146 -20.53 -5.72 4.79
CA PHE A 146 -21.14 -4.66 3.98
C PHE A 146 -20.22 -4.30 2.79
N PRO A 147 -20.77 -3.71 1.72
CA PRO A 147 -19.98 -3.22 0.59
C PRO A 147 -18.98 -2.14 1.03
N PHE A 148 -17.68 -2.40 0.83
CA PHE A 148 -16.62 -1.43 1.17
C PHE A 148 -16.75 -0.14 0.37
N GLY A 149 -17.20 -0.22 -0.88
CA GLY A 149 -17.33 0.95 -1.76
C GLY A 149 -18.31 2.02 -1.28
N TYR A 150 -19.15 1.74 -0.27
CA TYR A 150 -20.09 2.72 0.29
C TYR A 150 -19.51 3.49 1.49
N ILE A 151 -18.31 3.10 1.94
CA ILE A 151 -17.67 3.62 3.14
C ILE A 151 -16.56 4.61 2.77
N GLU A 152 -16.65 5.81 3.33
CA GLU A 152 -15.57 6.79 3.30
C GLU A 152 -14.75 6.70 4.59
N ARG A 153 -13.41 6.64 4.48
CA ARG A 153 -12.54 6.65 5.64
C ARG A 153 -12.63 7.99 6.36
N ARG A 154 -12.89 7.97 7.66
CA ARG A 154 -12.88 9.16 8.51
C ARG A 154 -11.64 9.14 9.39
N GLU A 155 -10.78 10.14 9.20
CA GLU A 155 -9.72 10.42 10.16
C GLU A 155 -10.39 10.91 11.44
N ARG A 156 -10.18 10.21 12.56
CA ARG A 156 -10.76 10.62 13.84
C ARG A 156 -10.27 12.03 14.16
N VAL A 157 -11.13 13.03 14.01
CA VAL A 157 -10.92 14.32 14.64
C VAL A 157 -11.12 14.08 16.13
N LEU A 158 -9.99 13.93 16.81
CA LEU A 158 -9.74 13.89 18.25
C LEU A 158 -10.98 14.16 19.14
N ALA A 159 -11.25 13.23 20.06
CA ALA A 159 -12.05 13.48 21.26
C ALA A 159 -11.48 14.61 22.16
N SER A 160 -10.39 15.27 21.74
CA SER A 160 -9.78 16.43 22.40
C SER A 160 -10.40 17.78 22.01
N LYS A 161 -11.47 17.84 21.21
CA LYS A 161 -12.16 19.11 20.88
C LYS A 161 -13.51 19.34 21.59
N VAL A 162 -13.76 18.67 22.72
CA VAL A 162 -15.02 18.82 23.48
C VAL A 162 -14.82 19.40 24.91
N ALA A 163 -13.61 19.77 25.32
CA ALA A 163 -13.41 20.28 26.69
C ALA A 163 -12.56 21.55 26.77
N GLU A 164 -12.96 22.63 26.08
CA GLU A 164 -12.70 24.01 26.55
C GLU A 164 -13.85 24.91 26.13
N VAL A 165 -15.03 24.67 26.71
CA VAL A 165 -15.98 25.73 27.03
C VAL A 165 -16.45 25.42 28.43
N PHE A 166 -15.75 25.95 29.43
CA PHE A 166 -16.26 26.52 30.69
C PHE A 166 -15.11 27.24 31.39
#